data_AF-A0A2W0AG14-F1
#
_entry.id   AF-A0A2W0AG14-F1
#
_cell.length_a   1.000
_cell.length_b   1.000
_cell.length_c   1.000
_cell.angle_alpha   90.00
_cell.angle_beta   90.00
_cell.angle_gamma   90.00
#
_symmetry.space_group_name_H-M   'P 1'
#
loop_
_entity.id
_entity.type
_entity.pdbx_description
1 polymer ?
#
loop_
_entity_poly.entity_id
_entity_poly.type
_entity_poly.pdbx_seq_one_letter_code
_entity_poly.pdbx_strand_id
1 'polypeptide(L)'
;MPSLLADPDARMAYDRLARAKFEEHICANHPKIQVAIPPPPDEYSFGSRARQLISRGYKPKDAVELVLEEILLEHRYEPKKIERARADAEEFLSGLRRGL
;
A
#
# COMPACT_ATOMS: atom_id res chain seq x y z
N MET A 1 25.05 1.49 -11.12
CA MET A 1 24.98 0.35 -12.05
C MET A 1 25.76 -0.80 -11.43
N PRO A 2 25.26 -2.05 -11.43
CA PRO A 2 25.98 -3.18 -10.84
C PRO A 2 27.37 -3.33 -11.48
N SER A 3 28.40 -3.57 -10.67
CA SER A 3 29.80 -3.70 -11.14
C SER A 3 29.99 -4.85 -12.16
N LEU A 4 29.12 -5.85 -12.12
CA LEU A 4 29.07 -6.99 -13.06
C LEU A 4 28.68 -6.61 -14.50
N LEU A 5 28.08 -5.43 -14.71
CA LEU A 5 27.71 -4.93 -16.05
C LEU A 5 28.62 -3.77 -16.50
N ALA A 6 29.71 -3.49 -15.78
CA ALA A 6 30.63 -2.41 -16.13
C ALA A 6 31.35 -2.68 -17.47
N ASP A 7 31.52 -3.96 -17.81
CA ASP A 7 32.02 -4.39 -19.11
C ASP A 7 30.95 -4.16 -20.20
N PRO A 8 31.25 -3.42 -21.29
CA PRO A 8 30.31 -3.16 -22.36
C PRO A 8 29.77 -4.44 -23.03
N ASP A 9 30.57 -5.49 -23.14
CA ASP A 9 30.14 -6.75 -23.75
C ASP A 9 29.17 -7.51 -22.84
N ALA A 10 29.45 -7.51 -21.53
CA ALA A 10 28.55 -8.10 -20.53
C ALA A 10 27.21 -7.37 -20.48
N ARG A 11 27.22 -6.04 -20.57
CA ARG A 11 26.00 -5.22 -20.64
C ARG A 11 25.17 -5.53 -21.88
N MET A 12 25.82 -5.61 -23.05
CA MET A 12 25.11 -5.93 -24.29
C MET A 12 24.54 -7.34 -24.29
N ALA A 13 25.25 -8.31 -23.72
CA ALA A 13 24.73 -9.67 -23.54
C ALA A 13 23.51 -9.69 -22.62
N TYR A 14 23.56 -8.96 -21.51
CA TYR A 14 22.44 -8.82 -20.59
C TYR A 14 21.22 -8.18 -21.27
N ASP A 15 21.40 -7.08 -22.00
CA ASP A 15 20.31 -6.37 -22.67
C ASP A 15 19.63 -7.25 -23.73
N ARG A 16 20.40 -8.07 -24.45
CA ARG A 16 19.84 -9.05 -25.41
C ARG A 16 18.99 -10.11 -24.71
N LEU A 17 19.47 -10.67 -23.59
CA LEU A 17 18.73 -11.66 -22.81
C LEU A 17 17.47 -11.05 -22.18
N ALA A 18 17.60 -9.86 -21.61
CA ALA A 18 16.49 -9.14 -21.00
C ALA A 18 15.39 -8.86 -22.02
N ARG A 19 15.76 -8.42 -23.25
CA ARG A 19 14.82 -8.19 -24.34
C ARG A 19 14.08 -9.48 -24.74
N ALA A 20 14.80 -10.59 -24.94
CA ALA A 20 14.16 -11.86 -25.29
C ALA A 20 13.18 -12.32 -24.21
N LYS A 21 13.56 -12.20 -22.94
CA LYS A 21 12.70 -12.54 -21.79
C LYS A 21 11.48 -11.63 -21.68
N PHE A 22 11.63 -10.37 -22.06
CA PHE A 22 10.52 -9.42 -22.10
C PHE A 22 9.54 -9.71 -23.25
N GLU A 23 10.03 -10.11 -24.42
CA GLU A 23 9.18 -10.52 -25.55
C GLU A 23 8.43 -11.82 -25.26
N GLU A 24 9.04 -12.76 -24.53
CA GLU A 24 8.40 -13.97 -23.99
C GLU A 24 7.38 -13.68 -22.86
N HIS A 25 7.36 -12.46 -22.31
CA HIS A 25 6.52 -12.12 -21.17
C HIS A 25 5.05 -11.98 -21.57
N ILE A 26 4.27 -13.02 -21.30
CA ILE A 26 2.80 -12.95 -21.40
C ILE A 26 2.25 -12.24 -20.16
N CYS A 27 1.88 -10.96 -20.32
CA CYS A 27 1.30 -10.14 -19.24
C CYS A 27 0.03 -10.74 -18.63
N ALA A 28 -0.71 -11.58 -19.37
CA ALA A 28 -1.89 -12.26 -18.89
C ALA A 28 -1.61 -13.40 -17.91
N ASN A 29 -0.41 -14.01 -17.95
CA ASN A 29 -0.04 -15.19 -17.16
C ASN A 29 0.64 -14.84 -15.84
N HIS A 30 1.10 -13.61 -15.70
CA HIS A 30 1.62 -13.13 -14.44
C HIS A 30 0.42 -12.69 -13.60
N PRO A 31 0.42 -12.97 -12.27
CA PRO A 31 -0.55 -12.32 -11.41
C PRO A 31 -0.38 -10.83 -11.66
N LYS A 32 -1.42 -10.19 -12.23
CA LYS A 32 -1.54 -8.74 -12.12
C LYS A 32 -1.24 -8.49 -10.66
N ILE A 33 -0.19 -7.70 -10.38
CA ILE A 33 0.04 -7.19 -9.03
C ILE A 33 -1.36 -6.92 -8.52
N GLN A 34 -1.73 -7.61 -7.44
CA GLN A 34 -2.96 -7.32 -6.74
C GLN A 34 -2.78 -5.88 -6.27
N VAL A 35 -2.99 -4.91 -7.17
CA VAL A 35 -3.61 -3.64 -6.84
C VAL A 35 -4.83 -4.17 -6.13
N ALA A 36 -4.74 -4.16 -4.79
CA ALA A 36 -5.76 -4.70 -3.93
C ALA A 36 -7.07 -4.25 -4.56
N ILE A 37 -7.85 -5.21 -5.06
CA ILE A 37 -9.20 -4.90 -5.53
C ILE A 37 -9.76 -4.05 -4.41
N PRO A 38 -10.05 -2.75 -4.64
CA PRO A 38 -10.52 -1.92 -3.55
C PRO A 38 -11.72 -2.66 -2.97
N PRO A 39 -11.63 -3.14 -1.72
CA PRO A 39 -12.70 -3.93 -1.15
C PRO A 39 -13.95 -3.04 -1.10
N PRO A 40 -15.16 -3.64 -1.07
CA PRO A 40 -16.38 -2.87 -1.16
C PRO A 40 -16.37 -1.69 -0.17
N PRO A 41 -16.92 -0.54 -0.56
CA PRO A 41 -16.76 0.75 0.15
C PRO A 41 -17.21 0.71 1.61
N ASP A 42 -18.00 -0.30 1.98
CA ASP A 42 -18.59 -0.46 3.31
C ASP A 42 -17.71 -1.31 4.27
N GLU A 43 -16.74 -2.07 3.75
CA GLU A 43 -15.82 -2.91 4.55
C GLU A 43 -14.55 -2.18 5.02
N TYR A 44 -14.32 -0.95 4.54
CA TYR A 44 -13.12 -0.14 4.82
C TYR A 44 -13.37 1.00 5.81
N SER A 45 -14.18 0.76 6.85
CA SER A 45 -14.23 1.67 8.00
C SER A 45 -12.83 1.96 8.54
N PHE A 46 -12.61 3.16 9.07
CA PHE A 46 -11.33 3.56 9.66
C PHE A 46 -10.77 2.48 10.60
N GLY A 47 -11.63 1.93 11.47
CA GLY A 47 -11.25 0.91 12.44
C GLY A 47 -10.83 -0.43 11.83
N SER A 48 -11.41 -0.86 10.71
CA SER A 48 -11.00 -2.12 10.06
C SER A 48 -9.60 -1.99 9.45
N ARG A 49 -9.30 -0.86 8.80
CA ARG A 49 -7.96 -0.53 8.26
C ARG A 49 -6.91 -0.47 9.37
N ALA A 50 -7.22 0.25 10.46
CA ALA A 50 -6.30 0.39 11.58
C ALA A 50 -6.01 -0.97 12.27
N ARG A 51 -7.04 -1.79 12.51
CA ARG A 51 -6.87 -3.14 13.07
C ARG A 51 -6.07 -4.06 12.15
N GLN A 52 -6.23 -3.95 10.84
CA GLN A 52 -5.45 -4.74 9.90
C GLN A 52 -3.95 -4.41 10.01
N LEU A 53 -3.58 -3.13 10.10
CA LEU A 53 -2.19 -2.73 10.33
C LEU A 53 -1.67 -3.22 11.69
N ILE A 54 -2.49 -3.12 12.75
CA ILE A 54 -2.10 -3.63 14.07
C ILE A 54 -1.85 -5.15 14.03
N SER A 55 -2.69 -5.92 13.33
CA SER A 55 -2.50 -7.37 13.17
C SER A 55 -1.21 -7.74 12.42
N ARG A 56 -0.69 -6.82 11.60
CA ARG A 56 0.60 -6.95 10.90
C ARG A 56 1.80 -6.51 11.77
N GLY A 57 1.56 -6.11 13.02
CA GLY A 57 2.60 -5.74 13.99
C GLY A 57 2.87 -4.24 14.12
N TYR A 58 2.08 -3.38 13.46
CA TYR A 58 2.21 -1.93 13.63
C TYR A 58 1.70 -1.50 15.00
N LYS A 59 2.33 -0.49 15.60
CA LYS A 59 1.82 0.11 16.84
C LYS A 59 0.48 0.80 16.55
N PRO A 60 -0.47 0.82 17.50
CA PRO A 60 -1.78 1.41 17.25
C PRO A 60 -1.76 2.89 16.85
N LYS A 61 -0.81 3.67 17.37
CA LYS A 61 -0.64 5.08 16.96
C LYS A 61 -0.17 5.17 15.51
N ASP A 62 0.90 4.46 15.17
CA ASP A 62 1.48 4.43 13.82
C ASP A 62 0.45 3.91 12.79
N ALA A 63 -0.34 2.90 13.15
CA ALA A 63 -1.42 2.38 12.31
C ALA A 63 -2.51 3.43 12.05
N VAL A 64 -2.90 4.19 13.07
CA VAL A 64 -3.89 5.27 12.96
C VAL A 64 -3.37 6.41 12.08
N GLU A 65 -2.11 6.81 12.25
CA GLU A 65 -1.49 7.86 11.43
C GLU A 65 -1.42 7.45 9.96
N LEU A 66 -0.99 6.22 9.67
CA LEU A 66 -0.96 5.70 8.30
C LEU A 66 -2.34 5.71 7.64
N VAL A 67 -3.39 5.28 8.36
CA VAL A 67 -4.76 5.29 7.82
C VAL A 67 -5.27 6.72 7.59
N LEU A 68 -4.93 7.67 8.46
CA LEU A 68 -5.26 9.08 8.25
C LEU A 68 -4.56 9.65 7.00
N GLU A 69 -3.29 9.32 6.80
CA GLU A 69 -2.54 9.72 5.60
C GLU A 69 -3.15 9.11 4.33
N GLU A 70 -3.50 7.82 4.35
CA GLU A 70 -4.17 7.18 3.22
C GLU A 70 -5.51 7.87 2.89
N ILE A 71 -6.34 8.16 3.90
CA ILE A 71 -7.62 8.86 3.72
C ILE A 71 -7.40 10.29 3.19
N LEU A 72 -6.38 11.00 3.70
CA LEU A 72 -6.01 12.31 3.20
C LEU A 72 -5.62 12.26 1.73
N LEU A 73 -4.91 11.22 1.29
CA LEU A 73 -4.52 11.01 -0.11
C LEU A 73 -5.73 10.65 -1.00
N GLU A 74 -6.62 9.79 -0.52
CA GLU A 74 -7.82 9.32 -1.23
C GLU A 74 -8.87 10.44 -1.39
N HIS A 75 -9.04 11.28 -0.36
CA HIS A 75 -10.14 12.23 -0.24
C HIS A 75 -9.68 13.70 -0.14
N ARG A 76 -8.55 14.06 -0.78
CA ARG A 76 -7.94 15.42 -0.74
C ARG A 76 -8.93 16.57 -0.93
N TYR A 77 -9.98 16.38 -1.72
CA TYR A 77 -10.98 17.41 -2.06
C TYR A 77 -12.28 17.31 -1.26
N GLU A 78 -12.37 16.40 -0.30
CA GLU A 78 -13.57 16.13 0.49
C GLU A 78 -13.31 16.38 1.98
N PRO A 79 -13.31 17.66 2.44
CA PRO A 79 -12.94 18.01 3.81
C PRO A 79 -13.82 17.34 4.87
N LYS A 80 -15.10 17.09 4.55
CA LYS A 80 -16.04 16.39 5.45
C LYS A 80 -15.61 14.95 5.75
N LYS A 81 -15.04 14.24 4.77
CA LYS A 81 -14.54 12.87 4.97
C LYS A 81 -13.25 12.88 5.79
N ILE A 82 -12.39 13.87 5.57
CA ILE A 82 -11.16 14.06 6.35
C ILE A 82 -11.48 14.36 7.82
N GLU A 83 -12.41 15.28 8.08
CA GLU A 83 -12.86 15.63 9.44
C GLU A 83 -13.45 14.40 10.16
N ARG A 84 -14.29 13.61 9.47
CA ARG A 84 -14.85 12.38 10.02
C ARG A 84 -13.76 11.36 10.36
N ALA A 85 -12.79 11.16 9.49
CA ALA A 85 -11.69 10.24 9.74
C ALA A 85 -10.84 10.64 10.95
N ARG A 86 -10.67 11.95 11.20
CA ARG A 86 -10.01 12.45 12.42
C ARG A 86 -10.80 12.11 13.68
N ALA A 87 -12.13 12.29 13.65
CA ALA A 87 -12.99 11.92 14.77
C ALA A 87 -12.94 10.40 15.02
N ASP A 88 -13.04 9.59 13.96
CA ASP A 88 -12.96 8.13 14.05
C ASP A 88 -11.59 7.66 14.61
N ALA A 89 -10.50 8.36 14.26
CA ALA A 89 -9.16 8.10 14.79
C ALA A 89 -9.04 8.36 16.29
N GLU A 90 -9.59 9.48 16.77
CA GLU A 90 -9.62 9.81 18.19
C GLU A 90 -10.47 8.81 18.98
N GLU A 91 -11.64 8.47 18.45
CA GLU A 91 -12.53 7.47 19.04
C GLU A 91 -11.83 6.12 19.14
N PHE A 92 -11.19 5.66 18.07
CA PHE A 92 -10.45 4.40 18.03
C PHE A 92 -9.32 4.35 19.06
N LEU A 93 -8.49 5.39 19.15
CA LEU A 93 -7.40 5.48 20.14
C LEU A 93 -7.92 5.59 21.57
N SER A 94 -9.10 6.17 21.77
CA SER A 94 -9.75 6.23 23.08
C SER A 94 -10.32 4.88 23.49
N GLY A 95 -10.91 4.13 22.56
CA GLY A 95 -11.41 2.76 22.74
C GLY A 95 -10.29 1.81 23.13
N LEU A 96 -9.17 1.84 22.39
CA LEU A 96 -8.00 1.01 22.72
C LEU A 96 -7.43 1.29 24.11
N ARG A 97 -7.44 2.55 24.55
CA ARG A 97 -7.02 2.92 25.92
C ARG A 97 -7.97 2.38 27.00
N ARG A 98 -9.24 2.17 26.66
CA ARG A 98 -10.26 1.58 27.53
C ARG A 98 -10.32 0.05 27.43
N GLY A 99 -9.53 -0.57 26.54
CA GLY A 99 -9.53 -2.01 26.31
C GLY A 99 -10.68 -2.51 25.42
N LEU A 100 -11.26 -1.62 24.59
CA LEU A 100 -12.30 -1.92 23.60
C LEU A 100 -11.71 -2.06 22.18
#